data_AF-A0A958G6R5-F1
#
_entry.id   AF-A0A958G6R5-F1
#
_cell.length_a   1.000
_cell.length_b   1.000
_cell.length_c   1.000
_cell.angle_alpha   90.00
_cell.angle_beta   90.00
_cell.angle_gamma   90.00
#
_symmetry.space_group_name_H-M   'P 1'
#
loop_
_entity.id
_entity.type
_entity.pdbx_description
1 polymer ?
#
loop_
_entity_poly.entity_id
_entity_poly.type
_entity_poly.pdbx_seq_one_letter_code
_entity_poly.pdbx_strand_id
1 'polypeptide(L)'
;MIQEILLKLSWPNWLFSIAVLILAAIAYLYYFRTLPPLSAGRRGLLFLVRALSLAILFFLILEPVLRLLYRQNEKPMVAVLLDNSASMKIRENGAA
;
A
#
# COMPACT_ATOMS: atom_id res chain seq x y z
N MET A 1 2.97 18.28 -7.07
CA MET A 1 3.00 17.23 -8.11
C MET A 1 3.32 15.92 -7.41
N ILE A 2 2.46 14.91 -7.49
CA ILE A 2 2.67 13.60 -6.85
C ILE A 2 3.91 12.97 -7.48
N GLN A 3 4.94 12.66 -6.69
CA GLN A 3 6.22 12.19 -7.21
C GLN A 3 6.31 10.66 -7.30
N GLU A 4 5.61 9.92 -6.42
CA GLU A 4 5.61 8.45 -6.44
C GLU A 4 4.24 7.88 -6.04
N ILE A 5 3.77 6.91 -6.82
CA ILE A 5 2.62 6.05 -6.51
C ILE A 5 3.19 4.65 -6.31
N LEU A 6 3.28 4.21 -5.06
CA LEU A 6 3.77 2.87 -4.72
C LEU A 6 2.63 2.05 -4.12
N LEU A 7 2.32 0.94 -4.79
CA LEU A 7 1.40 -0.07 -4.30
C LEU A 7 2.22 -1.14 -3.60
N LYS A 8 2.20 -1.13 -2.26
CA LYS A 8 3.00 -2.07 -1.44
C LYS A 8 2.03 -3.01 -0.72
N LEU A 9 2.18 -4.31 -0.97
CA LEU A 9 1.51 -5.33 -0.17
C LEU A 9 2.28 -5.50 1.15
N SER A 10 1.56 -5.68 2.25
CA SER A 10 2.16 -5.91 3.57
C SER A 10 2.92 -7.24 3.65
N TRP A 11 2.65 -8.16 2.72
CA TRP A 11 3.23 -9.49 2.61
C TRP A 11 4.14 -9.61 1.38
N PRO A 12 5.08 -10.58 1.36
CA PRO A 12 5.91 -10.84 0.17
C PRO A 12 5.06 -11.11 -1.07
N ASN A 13 5.33 -10.39 -2.17
CA ASN A 13 4.52 -10.38 -3.39
C ASN A 13 4.33 -11.79 -4.00
N TRP A 14 5.28 -12.70 -3.79
CA TRP A 14 5.22 -14.08 -4.29
C TRP A 14 4.18 -14.94 -3.55
N LEU A 15 3.92 -14.68 -2.27
CA LEU A 15 2.88 -15.37 -1.50
C LEU A 15 1.49 -15.07 -2.05
N PHE A 16 1.25 -13.83 -2.51
CA PHE A 16 0.01 -13.47 -3.18
C PHE A 16 -0.18 -14.27 -4.48
N SER A 17 0.85 -14.35 -5.32
CA SER A 17 0.78 -15.12 -6.57
C SER A 17 0.46 -16.59 -6.32
N ILE A 18 1.10 -17.22 -5.31
CA ILE A 18 0.83 -18.61 -4.94
C ILE A 18 -0.60 -18.78 -4.44
N ALA A 19 -1.06 -17.89 -3.56
CA ALA A 19 -2.42 -17.95 -3.02
C ALA A 19 -3.47 -17.85 -4.14
N VAL A 20 -3.32 -16.89 -5.05
CA VAL A 20 -4.20 -16.72 -6.23
C VAL A 20 -4.21 -18.00 -7.10
N LEU A 21 -3.04 -18.62 -7.31
CA LEU A 21 -2.92 -19.84 -8.10
C LEU A 21 -3.66 -21.03 -7.45
N ILE A 22 -3.55 -21.17 -6.12
CA ILE A 22 -4.26 -22.19 -5.35
C ILE A 22 -5.78 -21.98 -5.42
N LEU A 23 -6.26 -20.75 -5.25
CA LEU A 23 -7.69 -20.43 -5.34
C LEU A 23 -8.25 -20.68 -6.75
N ALA A 24 -7.50 -20.32 -7.79
CA ALA A 24 -7.87 -20.59 -9.17
C ALA A 24 -7.96 -22.09 -9.43
N ALA A 25 -7.01 -22.88 -8.91
CA ALA A 25 -7.03 -24.33 -8.99
C ALA A 25 -8.23 -24.94 -8.25
N ILE A 26 -8.54 -24.47 -7.03
CA ILE A 26 -9.72 -24.89 -6.26
C ILE A 26 -11.01 -24.54 -7.01
N ALA A 27 -11.12 -23.33 -7.55
CA ALA A 27 -12.27 -22.92 -8.35
C ALA A 27 -12.42 -23.78 -9.62
N TYR A 28 -11.32 -24.10 -10.29
CA TYR A 28 -11.31 -24.97 -11.47
C TYR A 28 -11.79 -26.38 -11.12
N LEU A 29 -11.26 -26.96 -10.03
CA LEU A 29 -11.67 -28.27 -9.52
C LEU A 29 -13.16 -28.30 -9.12
N TYR A 30 -13.66 -27.24 -8.50
CA TYR A 30 -15.07 -27.13 -8.11
C TYR A 30 -16.02 -27.14 -9.30
N TYR A 31 -15.61 -26.54 -10.42
CA TYR A 31 -16.37 -26.61 -11.67
C TYR A 31 -16.03 -27.83 -12.54
N PHE A 32 -15.07 -28.68 -12.14
CA PHE A 32 -14.64 -29.82 -12.94
C PHE A 32 -15.73 -30.88 -13.10
N ARG A 33 -16.58 -31.06 -12.08
CA ARG A 33 -17.79 -31.90 -12.15
C ARG A 33 -18.99 -31.17 -11.56
N THR A 34 -19.77 -30.54 -12.42
CA THR A 34 -21.08 -29.96 -12.07
C THR A 34 -22.19 -30.89 -12.52
N LEU A 35 -23.07 -31.25 -11.58
CA LEU A 35 -24.32 -32.00 -11.82
C LEU A 35 -25.47 -31.04 -11.49
N PRO A 36 -26.34 -30.65 -12.44
CA PRO A 36 -26.44 -31.03 -13.86
C PRO A 36 -25.36 -30.38 -14.77
N PRO A 37 -25.10 -30.94 -15.96
CA PRO A 37 -24.08 -30.43 -16.88
C PRO A 37 -24.43 -29.03 -17.38
N LEU A 38 -23.63 -28.04 -16.97
CA LEU A 38 -23.72 -26.67 -17.45
C LEU A 38 -23.14 -26.57 -18.87
N SER A 39 -23.75 -25.74 -19.73
CA SER A 39 -23.19 -25.44 -21.04
C SER A 39 -21.80 -24.79 -20.90
N ALA A 40 -20.89 -25.08 -21.83
CA ALA A 40 -19.49 -24.66 -21.76
C ALA A 40 -19.32 -23.15 -21.54
N GLY A 41 -20.16 -22.32 -22.18
CA GLY A 41 -20.15 -20.86 -22.00
C GLY A 41 -20.56 -20.41 -20.60
N ARG A 42 -21.64 -20.98 -20.04
CA ARG A 42 -22.09 -20.68 -18.67
C ARG A 42 -21.05 -21.12 -17.64
N ARG A 43 -20.43 -22.28 -17.85
CA ARG A 43 -19.35 -22.80 -17.00
C ARG A 43 -18.13 -21.87 -17.01
N GLY A 44 -17.72 -21.37 -18.17
CA GLY A 44 -16.62 -20.41 -18.30
C GLY A 44 -16.91 -19.08 -17.61
N LEU A 45 -18.12 -18.52 -17.80
CA LEU A 45 -18.54 -17.28 -17.13
C LEU A 45 -18.57 -17.43 -15.61
N LEU A 46 -19.19 -18.50 -15.10
CA LEU A 46 -19.25 -18.77 -13.66
C LEU A 46 -17.88 -19.02 -13.03
N PHE A 47 -16.98 -19.67 -13.77
CA PHE A 47 -15.59 -19.81 -13.37
C PHE A 47 -14.88 -18.45 -13.30
N LEU A 48 -14.99 -17.63 -14.34
CA LEU A 48 -14.37 -16.29 -14.40
C LEU A 48 -14.86 -15.39 -13.26
N VAL A 49 -16.18 -15.30 -13.04
CA VAL A 49 -16.76 -14.50 -11.96
C VAL A 49 -16.27 -14.98 -10.60
N ARG A 50 -16.18 -16.30 -10.39
CA ARG A 50 -15.72 -16.86 -9.12
C ARG A 50 -14.23 -16.62 -8.91
N ALA A 51 -13.40 -16.80 -9.94
CA ALA A 51 -11.98 -16.53 -9.89
C ALA A 51 -11.71 -15.05 -9.61
N LEU A 52 -12.42 -14.13 -10.28
CA LEU A 52 -12.33 -12.69 -10.03
C LEU A 52 -12.77 -12.33 -8.61
N SER A 53 -13.88 -12.90 -8.14
CA SER A 53 -14.39 -12.64 -6.79
C SER A 53 -13.39 -13.09 -5.72
N LEU A 54 -12.81 -14.28 -5.87
CA LEU A 54 -11.77 -14.80 -4.97
C LEU A 54 -10.49 -13.97 -5.03
N ALA A 55 -10.07 -13.54 -6.23
CA ALA A 55 -8.90 -12.68 -6.41
C ALA A 55 -9.09 -11.32 -5.74
N ILE A 56 -10.26 -10.69 -5.89
CA ILE A 56 -10.61 -9.42 -5.22
C ILE A 56 -10.64 -9.61 -3.71
N LEU A 57 -11.26 -10.70 -3.22
CA LEU A 57 -11.32 -11.00 -1.79
C LEU A 57 -9.92 -11.14 -1.19
N PHE A 58 -9.03 -11.90 -1.86
CA PHE A 58 -7.65 -12.06 -1.41
C PHE A 58 -6.85 -10.75 -1.50
N PHE A 59 -7.05 -9.98 -2.58
CA PHE A 59 -6.44 -8.66 -2.71
C PHE A 59 -6.82 -7.75 -1.55
N LEU A 60 -8.10 -7.74 -1.14
CA LEU A 60 -8.59 -6.96 0.01
C LEU A 60 -8.04 -7.47 1.35
N ILE A 61 -8.00 -8.79 1.56
CA ILE A 61 -7.45 -9.40 2.79
C ILE A 61 -5.97 -9.08 2.98
N LEU A 62 -5.21 -8.94 1.89
CA LEU A 62 -3.79 -8.59 1.95
C LEU A 62 -3.52 -7.12 2.24
N GLU A 63 -4.59 -6.36 2.50
CA GLU A 63 -4.54 -4.98 2.97
C GLU A 63 -3.66 -4.12 2.04
N PRO A 64 -4.12 -3.85 0.81
CA PRO A 64 -3.31 -3.15 -0.17
C PRO A 64 -3.12 -1.72 0.30
N VAL A 65 -1.89 -1.38 0.69
CA VAL A 65 -1.58 -0.04 1.19
C VAL A 65 -1.17 0.84 0.00
N LEU A 66 -2.07 1.77 -0.37
CA LEU A 66 -1.75 2.82 -1.32
C LEU A 66 -0.95 3.92 -0.60
N ARG A 67 0.34 4.04 -0.90
CA ARG A 67 1.19 5.10 -0.33
C ARG A 67 1.32 6.25 -1.32
N LEU A 68 0.77 7.40 -0.94
CA LEU A 68 0.97 8.69 -1.63
C LEU A 68 2.07 9.45 -0.90
N LEU A 69 3.26 9.51 -1.49
CA LEU A 69 4.39 10.22 -0.91
C LEU A 69 4.47 11.64 -1.47
N TYR A 70 4.29 12.64 -0.61
CA TYR A 70 4.59 14.02 -0.92
C TYR A 70 5.94 14.39 -0.32
N ARG A 71 6.96 14.55 -1.17
CA ARG A 71 8.30 14.94 -0.74
C ARG A 71 8.46 16.44 -0.99
N GLN A 72 8.46 17.22 0.09
CA GLN A 72 8.78 18.64 0.05
C GLN A 72 10.26 18.81 0.40
N ASN A 73 11.07 19.25 -0.57
CA ASN A 73 12.44 19.65 -0.30
C ASN A 73 12.43 21.08 0.26
N GLU A 74 12.41 21.20 1.59
CA GLU A 74 12.65 22.46 2.29
C GLU A 74 14.15 22.76 2.28
N LYS A 75 14.55 23.98 1.90
CA LYS A 75 15.94 24.41 2.02
C LYS A 75 16.26 24.62 3.50
N PRO A 76 17.41 24.16 4.01
CA PRO A 76 17.80 24.44 5.39
C PRO A 76 17.98 25.95 5.58
N MET A 77 17.09 26.58 6.34
CA MET A 77 17.21 27.99 6.74
C MET A 77 17.69 28.05 8.18
N VAL A 78 18.80 28.76 8.40
CA VAL A 78 19.27 29.11 9.74
C VAL A 78 18.68 30.47 10.07
N ALA A 79 17.74 30.50 11.02
CA ALA A 79 17.23 31.75 11.58
C ALA A 79 18.17 32.23 12.68
N VAL A 80 18.83 33.36 12.47
CA VAL A 80 19.62 34.04 13.50
C VAL A 80 18.74 35.11 14.13
N LEU A 81 18.39 34.93 15.40
CA LEU A 81 17.65 35.92 16.18
C LEU A 81 18.63 36.65 17.11
N LEU A 82 18.75 37.95 16.92
CA LEU A 82 19.59 38.82 17.75
C LEU A 82 18.68 39.57 18.72
N ASP A 83 18.82 39.29 20.02
CA ASP A 83 18.14 40.07 21.05
C ASP A 83 18.89 41.39 21.30
N ASN A 84 18.21 42.51 21.04
CA ASN A 84 18.71 43.87 21.26
C ASN A 84 18.09 44.52 22.52
N SER A 85 17.57 43.71 23.45
CA SER A 85 17.05 44.17 24.72
C SER A 85 18.12 44.91 25.55
N ALA A 86 17.68 45.86 26.38
CA ALA A 86 18.58 46.67 27.21
C ALA A 86 19.37 45.82 28.23
N SER A 87 18.84 44.68 28.65
CA SER A 87 19.50 43.70 29.52
C SER A 87 20.75 43.09 28.90
N MET A 88 20.79 42.94 27.57
CA MET A 88 21.99 42.40 26.88
C MET A 88 23.19 43.36 26.92
N LYS A 89 22.99 44.63 27.29
CA LYS A 89 24.06 45.63 27.40
C LYS A 89 24.74 45.65 28.77
N ILE A 90 24.29 44.82 29.70
CA ILE A 90 24.87 44.72 31.04
C ILE A 90 26.19 43.93 30.92
N ARG A 91 27.31 44.53 31.30
CA ARG A 91 28.61 43.84 31.36
C ARG A 91 28.59 42.85 32.52
N GLU A 92 28.85 41.59 32.22
CA GLU A 92 29.07 40.57 33.23
C GLU A 92 30.46 40.78 33.84
N ASN A 93 30.53 41.24 35.09
CA ASN A 93 31.77 41.29 35.86
C ASN A 93 31.99 39.91 36.49
N GLY A 94 32.38 38.93 35.67
CA GLY A 94 32.92 37.67 36.17
C GLY A 94 34.34 37.92 36.68
N ALA A 95 34.49 38.04 37.99
CA ALA A 95 35.80 37.97 38.62
C ALA A 95 36.37 36.56 38.38
N ALA A 96 37.51 36.52 37.67
CA ALA A 96 38.35 35.33 37.54
C ALA A 96 39.19 35.12 38.80
#